data_AF-A0A657PM17-F1
#
_entry.id   AF-A0A657PM17-F1
#
_cell.length_a   1.000
_cell.length_b   1.000
_cell.length_c   1.000
_cell.angle_alpha   90.00
_cell.angle_beta   90.00
_cell.angle_gamma   90.00
#
_symmetry.space_group_name_H-M   'P 1'
#
loop_
_entity.id
_entity.type
_entity.pdbx_description
1 polymer ?
#
loop_
_entity_poly.entity_id
_entity_poly.type
_entity_poly.pdbx_seq_one_letter_code
_entity_poly.pdbx_strand_id
1 'polypeptide(L)' 'MKHERLSSDGVARCLASAPGFPHADPYPDGFFTTAPTAAAVLVPLFVDRDEWRLLYIRRAAHDRDRHGGEVAFPGGKLE' A
#
# COMPACT_ATOMS: atom_id res chain seq x y z
N MET A 1 -12.86 12.17 -22.71
CA MET A 1 -11.43 12.54 -22.67
C MET A 1 -10.62 11.28 -22.47
N LYS A 2 -9.70 10.94 -23.38
CA LYS A 2 -8.71 9.88 -23.12
C LYS A 2 -7.71 10.47 -22.12
N HIS A 3 -7.63 9.91 -20.92
CA HIS A 3 -6.53 10.22 -20.02
C HIS A 3 -5.24 9.76 -20.70
N GLU A 4 -4.34 10.70 -20.98
CA GLU A 4 -2.99 10.39 -21.42
C GLU A 4 -2.32 9.53 -20.35
N ARG A 5 -1.82 8.37 -20.74
CA ARG A 5 -1.18 7.46 -19.80
C ARG A 5 0.17 8.03 -19.42
N LEU A 6 0.38 8.25 -18.12
CA LEU A 6 1.67 8.67 -17.59
C LEU A 6 2.72 7.60 -17.89
N SER A 7 3.90 8.07 -18.35
CA SER A 7 5.11 7.26 -18.43
C SER A 7 5.60 6.89 -17.03
N SER A 8 6.51 5.92 -16.92
CA SER A 8 7.13 5.57 -15.63
C SER A 8 7.77 6.76 -14.95
N ASP A 9 8.47 7.61 -15.70
CA ASP A 9 9.08 8.84 -15.18
C ASP A 9 8.02 9.85 -14.73
N GLY A 10 6.91 9.94 -15.46
CA GLY A 10 5.77 10.77 -15.08
C GLY A 10 5.17 10.33 -13.75
N VAL A 11 4.96 9.02 -13.58
CA VAL A 11 4.47 8.43 -12.34
C VAL A 11 5.46 8.66 -11.19
N ALA A 12 6.75 8.40 -11.41
CA ALA A 12 7.79 8.60 -10.40
C ALA A 12 7.84 10.06 -9.94
N ARG A 13 7.73 11.02 -10.88
CA ARG A 13 7.68 12.45 -10.56
C ARG A 13 6.44 12.81 -9.75
N CYS A 14 5.27 12.28 -10.10
CA CYS A 14 4.05 12.49 -9.33
C CYS A 14 4.21 11.99 -7.89
N LEU A 15 4.73 10.76 -7.70
CA LEU A 15 4.95 10.17 -6.38
C LEU A 15 5.98 10.95 -5.56
N ALA A 16 7.06 11.43 -6.18
CA ALA A 16 8.08 12.24 -5.52
C ALA A 16 7.58 13.65 -5.14
N SER A 17 6.63 14.19 -5.92
CA SER A 17 6.01 15.49 -5.68
C SER A 17 4.85 15.45 -4.69
N ALA A 18 4.41 14.24 -4.30
CA ALA A 18 3.34 14.10 -3.34
C ALA A 18 3.76 14.81 -2.04
N PRO A 19 2.91 15.69 -1.48
CA PRO A 19 3.21 16.28 -0.18
C PRO A 19 3.48 15.13 0.78
N GLY A 20 4.56 15.25 1.57
CA GLY A 20 4.84 14.27 2.63
C GLY A 20 3.54 14.01 3.39
N PHE A 21 3.21 12.72 3.59
CA PHE A 21 1.93 12.33 4.17
C PHE A 21 1.63 13.24 5.36
N PRO A 22 0.48 13.95 5.37
CA PRO A 22 0.12 14.76 6.52
C PRO A 22 0.17 13.87 7.75
N HIS A 23 0.85 14.37 8.78
CA HIS A 23 0.94 13.75 10.08
C HIS A 23 -0.47 13.36 10.53
N ALA A 24 -0.72 12.05 10.62
CA ALA A 24 -1.89 11.38 11.15
C ALA A 24 -3.20 12.19 11.05
N ASP A 25 -4.08 11.85 10.10
CA ASP A 25 -5.51 12.01 10.39
C ASP A 25 -5.75 11.29 11.73
N PRO A 26 -6.15 12.01 12.80
CA PRO A 26 -6.38 11.37 14.06
C PRO A 26 -7.54 10.39 13.85
N TYR A 27 -7.25 9.10 14.00
CA TYR A 27 -8.28 8.08 14.02
C TYR A 27 -9.34 8.49 15.07
N PRO A 28 -10.64 8.23 14.81
CA PRO A 28 -11.68 8.53 15.78
C PRO A 28 -11.34 7.97 17.17
N ASP A 29 -11.79 8.66 18.22
CA ASP A 29 -11.60 8.19 19.59
C ASP A 29 -12.13 6.75 19.75
N GLY A 30 -11.31 5.88 20.35
CA GLY A 30 -11.65 4.47 20.54
C GLY A 30 -11.56 3.58 19.30
N PHE A 31 -11.08 4.10 18.15
CA PHE A 31 -10.89 3.29 16.95
C PHE A 31 -9.91 2.13 17.17
N PHE A 32 -8.86 2.36 17.96
CA PHE A 32 -7.95 1.31 18.40
C PHE A 32 -8.20 0.91 19.84
N THR A 33 -8.30 -0.39 20.09
CA THR A 33 -8.35 -0.96 21.45
C THR A 33 -6.96 -0.99 22.11
N THR A 34 -5.90 -0.89 21.32
CA THR A 34 -4.49 -0.88 21.74
C THR A 34 -3.70 0.06 20.83
N ALA A 35 -2.62 0.67 21.32
CA ALA A 35 -1.78 1.53 20.48
C ALA A 35 -1.33 0.80 19.19
N PRO A 36 -1.51 1.41 18.00
CA PRO A 36 -1.11 0.78 16.75
C PRO A 36 0.42 0.63 16.70
N THR A 37 0.90 -0.46 16.13
CA THR A 37 2.34 -0.63 15.87
C THR A 37 2.67 -0.14 14.47
N ALA A 38 3.83 0.50 14.31
CA ALA A 38 4.32 0.91 13.00
C ALA A 38 4.44 -0.29 12.05
N ALA A 39 3.96 -0.11 10.83
CA ALA A 39 4.03 -1.09 9.75
C ALA A 39 4.13 -0.35 8.42
N ALA A 40 4.70 -1.00 7.41
CA ALA A 40 4.81 -0.46 6.07
C ALA A 40 4.48 -1.53 5.03
N VAL A 41 3.98 -1.09 3.88
CA VAL A 41 3.75 -1.93 2.71
C VAL A 41 4.50 -1.37 1.53
N LEU A 42 4.95 -2.27 0.66
CA LEU A 42 5.37 -1.96 -0.69
C LEU A 42 4.13 -1.98 -1.58
N VAL A 43 3.95 -0.95 -2.41
CA VAL A 43 2.93 -0.92 -3.46
C VAL A 43 3.64 -1.04 -4.81
N PRO A 44 3.86 -2.27 -5.33
CA PRO A 44 4.66 -2.46 -6.53
C PRO A 44 3.84 -2.10 -7.76
N LEU A 45 4.25 -1.05 -8.46
CA LEU A 45 3.64 -0.58 -9.69
C LEU A 45 4.60 -0.82 -10.86
N PHE A 46 4.16 -1.59 -11.86
CA PHE A 46 4.98 -1.98 -13.00
C PHE A 46 4.14 -2.07 -14.29
N VAL A 47 4.81 -2.05 -15.44
CA VAL A 47 4.15 -2.22 -16.75
C VAL A 47 4.27 -3.67 -17.18
N ASP A 48 3.14 -4.29 -17.53
CA ASP A 48 3.08 -5.61 -18.16
C ASP A 48 2.03 -5.60 -19.27
N ARG A 49 2.40 -6.10 -20.45
CA ARG A 49 1.57 -6.09 -21.67
C ARG A 49 1.01 -4.70 -21.97
N ASP A 50 1.91 -3.71 -21.98
CA ASP A 50 1.58 -2.30 -22.17
C ASP A 50 0.47 -1.80 -21.23
N GLU A 51 0.35 -2.30 -20.00
CA GLU A 51 -0.62 -1.83 -19.00
C GLU A 51 0.03 -1.67 -17.63
N TRP A 52 -0.39 -0.65 -16.88
CA TRP A 52 0.00 -0.48 -15.48
C TRP A 52 -0.66 -1.57 -14.62
N ARG A 53 0.13 -2.25 -13.80
CA ARG A 53 -0.34 -3.30 -12.89
C ARG A 53 0.18 -3.07 -11.48
N LEU A 54 -0.63 -3.50 -10.52
CA LEU A 54 -0.25 -3.60 -9.11
C LEU A 54 -0.09 -5.07 -8.73
N LEU A 55 0.95 -5.36 -7.94
CA LEU A 55 1.17 -6.69 -7.39
C LEU A 55 0.49 -6.83 -6.02
N TYR A 56 -0.24 -7.93 -5.87
CA TYR A 56 -0.80 -8.38 -4.60
C TYR A 56 -0.23 -9.75 -4.23
N ILE A 57 -0.26 -10.07 -2.94
CA ILE A 57 0.05 -11.40 -2.40
C ILE A 57 -1.20 -11.99 -1.76
N ARG A 58 -1.24 -13.33 -1.70
CA ARG A 58 -2.12 -14.04 -0.77
C ARG A 58 -1.28 -14.44 0.44
N ARG A 59 -1.66 -13.97 1.63
CA ARG A 59 -0.97 -14.33 2.88
C ARG A 59 -1.13 -15.83 3.14
N ALA A 60 -0.10 -16.47 3.69
CA ALA A 60 -0.21 -17.85 4.11
C ALA A 60 -1.32 -18.00 5.16
N ALA A 61 -2.17 -19.02 5.02
CA ALA A 61 -3.22 -19.29 5.99
C ALA A 61 -2.61 -19.99 7.21
N HIS A 62 -2.81 -19.43 8.40
CA HIS A 62 -2.37 -20.03 9.65
C HIS A 62 -3.35 -19.66 10.77
N ASP A 63 -3.70 -20.62 11.61
CA ASP A 63 -4.68 -20.45 12.70
C ASP A 63 -4.35 -19.35 13.73
N ARG A 64 -3.11 -18.86 13.76
CA ARG A 64 -2.63 -17.81 14.66
C ARG A 64 -2.42 -16.48 13.96
N ASP A 65 -2.56 -16.44 12.63
CA ASP A 65 -2.50 -15.20 11.86
C ASP A 65 -3.93 -14.73 11.57
N ARG A 66 -4.31 -13.64 12.24
CA ARG A 66 -5.61 -12.99 12.04
C ARG A 66 -5.91 -12.68 10.56
N HIS A 67 -4.87 -12.44 9.76
CA HIS A 67 -4.96 -12.04 8.35
C HIS A 67 -4.58 -13.17 7.38
N GLY A 68 -4.49 -14.42 7.88
CA GLY A 68 -4.11 -15.56 7.07
C GLY A 68 -5.10 -15.79 5.91
N GLY A 69 -4.58 -15.99 4.69
CA GLY A 69 -5.39 -16.23 3.50
C GLY A 69 -5.93 -14.98 2.80
N GLU A 70 -5.80 -13.79 3.40
CA GLU A 70 -6.24 -12.52 2.80
C GLU A 70 -5.36 -12.10 1.61
N VAL A 71 -5.95 -11.31 0.70
CA VAL A 71 -5.22 -10.62 -0.37
C VAL A 71 -4.69 -9.31 0.19
N ALA A 72 -3.38 -9.09 0.10
CA ALA A 72 -2.71 -7.94 0.70
C ALA A 72 -1.61 -7.38 -0.21
N PHE A 73 -1.14 -6.17 0.10
CA PHE A 73 0.15 -5.71 -0.40
C PHE A 73 1.30 -6.40 0.37
N PRO A 74 2.45 -6.63 -0.27
CA PRO A 74 3.65 -7.07 0.42
C PRO A 74 4.03 -6.05 1.50
N GLY A 75 4.38 -6.52 2.70
CA GLY A 75 4.73 -5.62 3.80
C GLY A 75 4.81 -6.33 5.15
N GLY A 76 5.04 -5.54 6.19
CA GLY A 76 5.23 -6.05 7.53
C GLY A 76 5.25 -4.96 8.60
N LYS A 77 5.23 -5.42 9.85
CA LYS A 77 5.44 -4.60 11.05
C LYS A 77 6.92 -4.15 11.10
N LEU A 78 7.16 -2.96 11.63
CA LEU A 78 8.51 -2.49 11.97
C LEU A 78 9.07 -3.33 13.15
N GLU A 79 10.25 -3.93 12.94
CA GLU A 79 11.04 -4.62 13.98
C GLU A 79 12.07 -3.68 14.62
#